data_AF-A0A3E0G3Q0-F1
#
_entry.id   AF-A0A3E0G3Q0-F1
#
_cell.length_a   1.000
_cell.length_b   1.000
_cell.length_c   1.000
_cell.angle_alpha   90.00
_cell.angle_beta   90.00
_cell.angle_gamma   90.00
#
_symmetry.space_group_name_H-M   'P 1'
#
loop_
_entity.id
_entity.type
_entity.pdbx_description
1 polymer ?
#
loop_
_entity_poly.entity_id
_entity_poly.type
_entity_poly.pdbx_seq_one_letter_code
_entity_poly.pdbx_strand_id
1 'polypeptide(L)'
;MTGVCGLIDWSAAISGPLLYDLASAVMYVGGADQAECLIETYLESRTITRAEVEHGLLTMLRFRWAVQADYFARRLAAGDLTGIISDADNEKGLEDARQWLVRLSS
;
A
#
# COMPACT_ATOMS: atom_id res chain seq x y z
N MET A 1 12.56 24.32 12.59
CA MET A 1 12.45 23.00 11.94
C MET A 1 13.56 22.89 10.91
N THR A 2 14.29 21.78 10.88
CA THR A 2 15.40 21.56 9.93
C THR A 2 14.94 21.31 8.49
N GLY A 3 13.64 21.08 8.25
CA GLY A 3 13.09 20.73 6.94
C GLY A 3 13.41 19.29 6.51
N VAL A 4 14.00 18.48 7.39
CA VAL A 4 14.41 17.10 7.09
C VAL A 4 13.30 16.12 7.45
N CYS A 5 12.88 15.31 6.49
CA CYS A 5 11.96 14.20 6.68
C CYS A 5 12.75 12.88 6.75
N GLY A 6 12.54 12.07 7.78
CA GLY A 6 13.16 10.76 7.94
C GLY A 6 12.18 9.63 7.60
N LEU A 7 12.66 8.59 6.92
CA LEU A 7 11.90 7.38 6.63
C LEU A 7 12.32 6.25 7.60
N ILE A 8 11.36 5.69 8.32
CA ILE A 8 11.55 4.67 9.36
C ILE A 8 10.75 3.40 9.04
N ASP A 9 10.84 2.40 9.93
CA ASP A 9 10.14 1.11 9.83
C ASP A 9 10.54 0.24 8.62
N TRP A 10 11.85 0.00 8.50
CA TRP A 10 12.44 -0.84 7.46
C TRP A 10 12.32 -2.35 7.72
N SER A 11 11.52 -2.76 8.72
CA SER A 11 11.41 -4.17 9.16
C SER A 11 10.86 -5.10 8.06
N ALA A 12 10.07 -4.54 7.14
CA ALA A 12 9.47 -5.25 6.01
C ALA A 12 10.18 -4.98 4.66
N ALA A 13 11.37 -4.39 4.67
CA ALA A 13 12.12 -4.10 3.44
C ALA A 13 12.56 -5.40 2.75
N ILE A 14 12.32 -5.48 1.44
CA ILE A 14 12.65 -6.65 0.62
C ILE A 14 13.24 -6.22 -0.73
N SER A 15 13.89 -7.15 -1.43
CA SER A 15 14.20 -6.99 -2.85
C SER A 15 13.02 -7.46 -3.70
N GLY A 16 12.44 -6.55 -4.49
CA GLY A 16 11.29 -6.83 -5.33
C GLY A 16 11.07 -5.74 -6.39
N PRO A 17 9.95 -5.80 -7.14
CA PRO A 17 9.62 -4.77 -8.11
C PRO A 17 9.40 -3.41 -7.43
N LEU A 18 10.06 -2.36 -7.92
CA LEU A 18 9.89 -0.97 -7.42
C LEU A 18 8.44 -0.49 -7.47
N LEU A 19 7.67 -1.04 -8.41
CA LEU A 19 6.24 -0.80 -8.53
C LEU A 19 5.44 -1.20 -7.27
N TYR A 20 5.97 -2.10 -6.44
CA TYR A 20 5.35 -2.48 -5.15
C TYR A 20 5.38 -1.31 -4.15
N ASP A 21 6.47 -0.55 -4.11
CA ASP A 21 6.58 0.64 -3.25
C ASP A 21 5.66 1.75 -3.75
N LEU A 22 5.60 1.99 -5.06
CA LEU A 22 4.65 2.93 -5.65
C LEU A 22 3.20 2.52 -5.37
N ALA A 23 2.85 1.24 -5.55
CA ALA A 23 1.51 0.75 -5.25
C ALA A 23 1.15 0.90 -3.76
N SER A 24 2.11 0.69 -2.85
CA SER A 24 1.94 0.94 -1.42
C SER A 24 1.67 2.41 -1.13
N ALA A 25 2.41 3.33 -1.73
CA ALA A 25 2.18 4.76 -1.57
C ALA A 25 0.81 5.19 -2.15
N VAL A 26 0.46 4.70 -3.34
CA VAL A 26 -0.86 4.90 -3.98
C VAL A 26 -2.00 4.41 -3.09
N MET A 27 -1.84 3.25 -2.45
CA MET A 27 -2.80 2.71 -1.49
C MET A 27 -3.09 3.70 -0.36
N TYR A 28 -2.04 4.27 0.25
CA TYR A 28 -2.17 5.18 1.40
C TYR A 28 -2.70 6.58 1.04
N VAL A 29 -2.46 7.07 -0.19
CA VAL A 29 -3.02 8.35 -0.65
C VAL A 29 -4.48 8.23 -1.14
N GLY A 30 -5.05 7.02 -1.14
CA GLY A 30 -6.46 6.79 -1.45
C GLY A 30 -6.74 6.28 -2.87
N GLY A 31 -5.77 5.66 -3.52
CA GLY A 31 -5.93 5.02 -4.83
C GLY A 31 -5.37 5.85 -5.99
N ALA A 32 -5.36 5.23 -7.19
CA ALA A 32 -4.71 5.80 -8.38
C ALA A 32 -5.29 7.17 -8.78
N ASP A 33 -6.60 7.35 -8.66
CA ASP A 33 -7.29 8.61 -8.98
C ASP A 33 -6.81 9.80 -8.12
N GLN A 34 -6.27 9.53 -6.92
CA GLN A 34 -5.76 10.55 -6.00
C GLN A 34 -4.23 10.66 -6.03
N ALA A 35 -3.56 9.86 -6.85
CA ALA A 35 -2.12 9.69 -6.83
C ALA A 35 -1.40 10.29 -8.05
N GLU A 36 -2.07 11.09 -8.88
CA GLU A 36 -1.50 11.62 -10.13
C GLU A 36 -0.13 12.31 -9.92
N CYS A 37 -0.05 13.28 -9.00
CA CYS A 37 1.18 14.01 -8.70
C CYS A 37 2.30 13.07 -8.17
N LEU A 38 1.93 12.10 -7.34
CA LEU A 38 2.85 11.09 -6.82
C LEU A 38 3.43 10.23 -7.95
N ILE A 39 2.56 9.71 -8.82
CA ILE A 39 2.94 8.85 -9.95
C ILE A 39 3.86 9.61 -10.90
N GLU A 40 3.52 10.84 -11.28
CA GLU A 40 4.34 11.63 -12.19
C GLU A 40 5.71 11.96 -11.58
N THR A 41 5.80 12.22 -10.28
CA THR A 41 7.09 12.41 -9.60
C THR A 41 7.98 11.16 -9.67
N TYR A 42 7.39 9.97 -9.54
CA TYR A 42 8.12 8.70 -9.72
C TYR A 42 8.63 8.54 -11.15
N LEU A 43 7.82 8.90 -12.15
CA LEU A 43 8.20 8.84 -13.56
C LEU A 43 9.32 9.83 -13.90
N GLU A 44 9.27 11.05 -13.35
CA GLU A 44 10.32 12.06 -13.50
C GLU A 44 11.67 11.60 -12.94
N SER A 45 11.65 10.85 -11.83
CA SER A 45 12.86 10.27 -11.24
C SER A 45 13.52 9.17 -12.10
N ARG A 46 12.82 8.67 -13.12
CA ARG A 46 13.21 7.53 -13.99
C ARG A 46 13.47 6.23 -13.25
N THR A 47 12.99 6.12 -12.01
CA THR A 47 13.05 4.88 -11.20
C THR A 47 12.08 3.82 -11.71
N ILE A 48 10.97 4.25 -12.32
CA ILE A 48 9.93 3.42 -12.93
C ILE A 48 9.57 4.04 -14.29
N THR A 49 9.23 3.20 -15.28
CA THR A 49 8.80 3.64 -16.60
C THR A 49 7.28 3.84 -16.70
N ARG A 50 6.85 4.67 -17.65
CA ARG A 50 5.41 4.89 -17.91
C ARG A 50 4.69 3.58 -18.27
N ALA A 51 5.34 2.71 -19.05
CA ALA A 51 4.77 1.41 -19.41
C ALA A 51 4.57 0.49 -18.19
N GLU A 52 5.50 0.48 -17.23
CA GLU A 52 5.33 -0.29 -15.98
C GLU A 52 4.15 0.22 -15.15
N VAL A 53 3.95 1.54 -15.10
CA VAL A 53 2.80 2.13 -14.41
C VAL A 53 1.50 1.76 -15.10
N GLU A 54 1.39 2.02 -16.41
CA GLU A 54 0.16 1.80 -17.18
C GLU A 54 -0.27 0.33 -17.20
N HIS A 55 0.68 -0.61 -17.28
CA HIS A 55 0.36 -2.03 -17.37
C HIS A 55 0.38 -2.76 -16.02
N GLY A 56 1.13 -2.25 -15.05
CA GLY A 56 1.41 -2.96 -13.80
C GLY A 56 0.76 -2.37 -12.57
N LEU A 57 0.53 -1.06 -12.50
CA LEU A 57 0.19 -0.40 -11.23
C LEU A 57 -1.12 -0.93 -10.64
N LEU A 58 -2.16 -1.07 -11.46
CA LEU A 58 -3.46 -1.59 -10.99
C LEU A 58 -3.34 -3.02 -10.44
N THR A 59 -2.60 -3.88 -11.12
CA THR A 59 -2.34 -5.25 -10.68
C THR A 59 -1.56 -5.28 -9.37
N MET A 60 -0.52 -4.45 -9.26
CA MET A 60 0.30 -4.37 -8.05
C MET A 60 -0.49 -3.77 -6.88
N LEU A 61 -1.40 -2.83 -7.14
CA LEU A 61 -2.28 -2.27 -6.13
C LEU A 61 -3.29 -3.29 -5.59
N ARG A 62 -3.88 -4.13 -6.47
CA ARG A 62 -4.71 -5.28 -6.04
C ARG A 62 -3.90 -6.22 -5.17
N PHE A 63 -2.68 -6.57 -5.58
CA PHE A 63 -1.79 -7.42 -4.79
C PHE A 63 -1.48 -6.79 -3.42
N ARG A 64 -1.21 -5.49 -3.36
CA ARG A 64 -0.91 -4.79 -2.11
C ARG A 64 -2.09 -4.78 -1.14
N TRP A 65 -3.32 -4.61 -1.64
CA TRP A 65 -4.53 -4.75 -0.83
C TRP A 65 -4.75 -6.18 -0.34
N ALA A 66 -4.43 -7.19 -1.16
CA ALA A 66 -4.47 -8.59 -0.72
C ALA A 66 -3.46 -8.86 0.42
N VAL A 67 -2.24 -8.30 0.33
CA VAL A 67 -1.26 -8.35 1.44
C VAL A 67 -1.80 -7.66 2.69
N GLN A 68 -2.51 -6.54 2.55
CA GLN A 68 -3.11 -5.83 3.67
C GLN A 68 -4.22 -6.65 4.35
N ALA A 69 -5.07 -7.31 3.56
CA ALA A 69 -6.10 -8.21 4.07
C ALA A 69 -5.47 -9.38 4.85
N ASP A 70 -4.44 -10.01 4.27
CA ASP A 70 -3.69 -11.11 4.87
C ASP A 70 -2.98 -10.70 6.19
N TYR A 71 -2.41 -9.49 6.23
CA TYR A 71 -1.83 -8.91 7.45
C TYR A 71 -2.86 -8.81 8.59
N PHE A 72 -4.00 -8.17 8.34
CA PHE A 72 -5.03 -7.99 9.38
C PHE A 72 -5.72 -9.29 9.77
N ALA A 73 -5.96 -10.20 8.80
CA ALA A 73 -6.51 -11.52 9.08
C ALA A 73 -5.62 -12.33 10.02
N ARG A 74 -4.28 -12.32 9.80
CA ARG A 74 -3.34 -12.97 10.72
C ARG A 74 -3.37 -12.37 12.11
N ARG A 75 -3.43 -11.04 12.22
CA ARG A 75 -3.49 -10.36 13.52
C ARG A 75 -4.75 -10.73 14.29
N LEU A 76 -5.91 -10.73 13.64
CA LEU A 76 -7.17 -11.19 14.24
C LEU A 76 -7.10 -12.65 14.68
N ALA A 77 -6.58 -13.53 13.83
CA ALA A 77 -6.46 -14.95 14.16
C ALA A 77 -5.50 -15.22 15.34
N ALA A 78 -4.49 -14.36 15.54
CA ALA A 78 -3.52 -14.47 16.61
C ALA A 78 -3.86 -13.64 17.86
N GLY A 79 -4.90 -12.79 17.81
CA GLY A 79 -5.17 -11.80 18.85
C GLY A 79 -4.04 -10.77 19.02
N ASP A 80 -3.37 -10.40 17.93
CA ASP A 80 -2.23 -9.49 17.94
C ASP A 80 -2.68 -8.02 18.01
N LEU A 81 -2.59 -7.46 19.22
CA LEU A 81 -2.89 -6.06 19.54
C LEU A 81 -1.65 -5.15 19.55
N THR A 82 -0.52 -5.56 18.94
CA THR A 82 0.69 -4.73 18.89
C THR A 82 0.38 -3.34 18.31
N GLY A 83 0.53 -2.30 19.12
CA GLY A 83 0.31 -0.91 18.72
C GLY A 83 -1.16 -0.45 18.63
N ILE A 84 -2.13 -1.27 19.06
CA ILE A 84 -3.57 -0.94 19.06
C ILE A 84 -4.23 -1.35 20.39
N ILE A 85 -5.45 -0.86 20.66
CA ILE A 85 -6.13 -1.02 21.96
C ILE A 85 -7.14 -2.19 21.91
N SER A 86 -7.67 -2.51 20.73
CA SER A 86 -8.65 -3.58 20.52
C SER A 86 -8.63 -4.08 19.08
N ASP A 87 -9.30 -5.20 18.82
CA ASP A 87 -9.41 -5.76 17.47
C ASP A 87 -10.16 -4.86 16.48
N ALA A 88 -10.88 -3.83 16.94
CA ALA A 88 -11.63 -2.93 16.07
C ALA A 88 -10.77 -2.30 14.96
N ASP A 89 -9.50 -1.98 15.25
CA ASP A 89 -8.57 -1.44 14.25
C ASP A 89 -8.16 -2.50 13.21
N ASN A 90 -7.98 -3.75 13.64
CA ASN A 90 -7.69 -4.87 12.75
C ASN A 90 -8.91 -5.23 11.87
N GLU A 91 -10.11 -5.26 12.45
CA GLU A 91 -11.38 -5.50 11.75
C GLU A 91 -11.62 -4.42 10.69
N LYS A 92 -11.44 -3.15 11.06
CA LYS A 92 -11.52 -2.03 10.13
C LYS A 92 -10.53 -2.20 8.98
N GLY A 93 -9.27 -2.51 9.30
CA GLY A 93 -8.23 -2.69 8.29
C GLY A 93 -8.53 -3.82 7.30
N LEU A 94 -9.07 -4.94 7.78
CA LEU A 94 -9.50 -6.06 6.94
C LEU A 94 -10.70 -5.69 6.06
N GLU A 95 -11.69 -4.98 6.61
CA GLU A 95 -12.86 -4.53 5.87
C GLU A 95 -12.50 -3.50 4.78
N ASP A 96 -11.64 -2.52 5.11
CA ASP A 96 -11.13 -1.55 4.13
C ASP A 96 -10.44 -2.28 2.97
N ALA A 97 -9.59 -3.29 3.27
CA ALA A 97 -8.94 -4.09 2.24
C ALA A 97 -9.91 -4.89 1.38
N ARG A 98 -10.95 -5.48 1.99
CA ARG A 98 -12.02 -6.19 1.26
C ARG A 98 -12.75 -5.26 0.30
N GLN A 99 -13.13 -4.05 0.75
CA GLN A 99 -13.82 -3.06 -0.09
C GLN A 99 -12.97 -2.65 -1.29
N TRP A 100 -11.68 -2.40 -1.08
CA TRP A 100 -10.76 -2.06 -2.17
C TRP A 100 -10.56 -3.20 -3.16
N LEU A 101 -10.43 -4.45 -2.70
CA LEU A 101 -10.34 -5.60 -3.59
C LEU A 101 -11.59 -5.75 -4.47
N VAL A 102 -12.78 -5.53 -3.91
CA VAL A 102 -14.03 -5.51 -4.69
C VAL A 102 -14.01 -4.38 -5.71
N ARG A 103 -13.69 -3.16 -5.28
CA ARG A 103 -13.65 -1.97 -6.15
C ARG A 103 -12.66 -2.09 -7.30
N LEU A 104 -11.50 -2.69 -7.05
CA LEU A 104 -10.47 -2.84 -8.06
C LEU A 104 -10.76 -4.02 -8.99
N SER A 105 -11.69 -4.92 -8.67
CA SER A 105 -12.03 -6.11 -9.48
C SER A 105 -13.20 -5.88 -10.44
N SER A 106 -13.98 -4.82 -10.25
CA SER A 106 -15.00 -4.32 -11.17
C SER A 106 -14.40 -3.48 -12.29
#